data_AF-A0A8S9UV49-F1
#
_entry.id   AF-A0A8S9UV49-F1
#
_cell.length_a   1.000
_cell.length_b   1.000
_cell.length_c   1.000
_cell.angle_alpha   90.00
_cell.angle_beta   90.00
_cell.angle_gamma   90.00
#
_symmetry.space_group_name_H-M   'P 1'
#
loop_
_entity.id
_entity.type
_entity.pdbx_description
1 polymer ?
#
loop_
_entity_poly.entity_id
_entity_poly.type
_entity_poly.pdbx_seq_one_letter_code
_entity_poly.pdbx_strand_id
1 'polypeptide(L)'
;MLRQISRAVLQAPKKAIKLSYWHFAVWWVIILAVHVVTCVFNALYAYGYWNLNGTYLNTCLEFYRIGMSQPYHHTIAFVHGTVCAVHGACILLMVGGSLRQKALAFTPWSSSTVGDERKSSRNTSSAVLQNVTKVYGNVTHLCGLCGVDGQYFNAAMICREIVETALQTAQAYRMSVLLPRTLLNRAYVILLAANCWTSIIADSVFFGRDEARRRFTCIVLDGMLDLMACMGVQLLVMINYIKDYNTSYHGFDETIWYNDEWVARALNEFRMVVVVSYSDLVSRTIFSLGLVITTTNMKRLLWRLPRNTSRVVHSPTPTVLSVGTSKKVLGLSKPGPTGIEEMRPPVKTKASFVETLVTFINGLISRRERIVLRIAHVLFGTWGIVILGLHIHASVQPSLTHCFMQAFLEKKMRSRRCGASLTPLPLFNY
;
A
#
# COMPACT_ATOMS: atom_id res chain seq x y z
N MET A 1 3.62 22.73 -26.06
CA MET A 1 4.53 22.07 -25.11
C MET A 1 3.84 21.41 -23.91
N LEU A 2 2.91 22.06 -23.20
CA LEU A 2 2.15 21.44 -22.08
C LEU A 2 1.36 20.15 -22.42
N ARG A 3 0.83 20.01 -23.64
CA ARG A 3 0.18 18.77 -24.15
C ARG A 3 1.15 17.64 -24.55
N GLN A 4 2.43 17.94 -24.71
CA GLN A 4 3.48 16.93 -24.94
C GLN A 4 4.09 16.47 -23.62
N ILE A 5 4.20 17.38 -22.64
CA ILE A 5 4.60 17.06 -21.26
C ILE A 5 3.55 16.15 -20.59
N SER A 6 2.25 16.42 -20.79
CA SER A 6 1.21 15.50 -20.30
C SER A 6 1.24 14.13 -20.99
N ARG A 7 1.80 14.01 -22.20
CA ARG A 7 1.97 12.74 -22.90
C ARG A 7 3.22 11.98 -22.45
N ALA A 8 4.26 12.70 -22.00
CA ALA A 8 5.44 12.10 -21.39
C ALA A 8 5.12 11.54 -19.99
N VAL A 9 4.38 12.29 -19.16
CA VAL A 9 3.89 11.85 -17.84
C VAL A 9 2.87 10.69 -17.93
N LEU A 10 2.30 10.46 -19.12
CA LEU A 10 1.39 9.35 -19.44
C LEU A 10 2.04 8.20 -20.22
N GLN A 11 3.37 8.19 -20.42
CA GLN A 11 3.98 7.02 -21.07
C GLN A 11 3.82 5.80 -20.17
N ALA A 12 2.91 4.93 -20.60
CA ALA A 12 2.64 3.65 -20.00
C ALA A 12 3.94 2.87 -19.79
N PRO A 13 4.15 2.22 -18.63
CA PRO A 13 5.24 1.27 -18.50
C PRO A 13 5.08 0.22 -19.62
N LYS A 14 6.15 -0.05 -20.36
CA LYS A 14 6.20 -0.99 -21.50
C LYS A 14 5.73 -2.43 -21.19
N LYS A 15 5.32 -2.72 -19.95
CA LYS A 15 4.87 -4.02 -19.45
C LYS A 15 3.71 -3.80 -18.45
N ALA A 16 2.48 -3.81 -18.94
CA ALA A 16 1.26 -3.79 -18.13
C ALA A 16 0.62 -5.18 -18.09
N ILE A 17 -0.06 -5.51 -16.98
CA ILE A 17 -0.77 -6.77 -16.81
C ILE A 17 -2.12 -6.65 -17.49
N LYS A 18 -2.30 -7.43 -18.56
CA LYS A 18 -3.57 -7.49 -19.29
C LYS A 18 -4.48 -8.53 -18.62
N LEU A 19 -5.65 -8.08 -18.16
CA LEU A 19 -6.63 -8.89 -17.45
C LEU A 19 -7.94 -9.05 -18.25
N SER A 20 -8.59 -10.20 -18.06
CA SER A 20 -9.98 -10.36 -18.48
C SER A 20 -10.90 -9.45 -17.66
N TYR A 21 -12.13 -9.22 -18.13
CA TYR A 21 -13.08 -8.33 -17.48
C TYR A 21 -13.32 -8.69 -16.01
N TRP A 22 -13.53 -9.98 -15.70
CA TRP A 22 -13.79 -10.45 -14.35
C TRP A 22 -12.62 -10.21 -13.40
N HIS A 23 -11.39 -10.52 -13.82
CA HIS A 23 -10.22 -10.26 -12.99
C HIS A 23 -9.99 -8.75 -12.78
N PHE A 24 -10.21 -7.95 -13.82
CA PHE A 24 -10.15 -6.49 -13.69
C PHE A 24 -11.22 -5.97 -12.71
N ALA A 25 -12.44 -6.51 -12.77
CA ALA A 25 -13.53 -6.15 -11.86
C ALA A 25 -13.22 -6.52 -10.41
N VAL A 26 -12.66 -7.70 -10.16
CA VAL A 26 -12.21 -8.12 -8.82
C VAL A 26 -11.19 -7.12 -8.27
N TRP A 27 -10.16 -6.78 -9.04
CA TRP A 27 -9.17 -5.78 -8.60
C TRP A 27 -9.76 -4.40 -8.39
N TRP A 28 -10.73 -4.00 -9.22
CA TRP A 28 -11.46 -2.76 -9.03
C TRP A 28 -12.19 -2.73 -7.68
N VAL A 29 -12.88 -3.82 -7.33
CA VAL A 29 -13.58 -3.96 -6.04
C VAL A 29 -12.59 -3.98 -4.88
N ILE A 30 -11.49 -4.74 -4.98
CA ILE A 30 -10.45 -4.80 -3.92
C ILE A 30 -9.89 -3.41 -3.65
N ILE A 31 -9.47 -2.68 -4.69
CA ILE A 31 -8.87 -1.35 -4.53
C ILE A 31 -9.89 -0.36 -4.00
N LEU A 32 -11.15 -0.42 -4.44
CA LEU A 32 -12.22 0.39 -3.87
C LEU A 32 -12.42 0.07 -2.39
N ALA A 33 -12.49 -1.21 -2.02
CA ALA A 33 -12.68 -1.65 -0.64
C ALA A 33 -11.55 -1.16 0.27
N VAL A 34 -10.29 -1.21 -0.18
CA VAL A 34 -9.15 -0.65 0.56
C VAL A 34 -9.38 0.84 0.86
N HIS A 35 -9.75 1.64 -0.14
CA HIS A 35 -10.02 3.06 0.10
C HIS A 35 -11.25 3.29 0.99
N VAL A 36 -12.34 2.53 0.84
CA VAL A 36 -13.56 2.64 1.64
C VAL A 36 -13.26 2.33 3.11
N VAL A 37 -12.66 1.18 3.40
CA VAL A 37 -12.32 0.76 4.77
C VAL A 37 -11.39 1.80 5.40
N THR A 38 -10.38 2.27 4.66
CA THR A 38 -9.47 3.30 5.14
C THR A 38 -10.16 4.64 5.41
N CYS A 39 -11.05 5.06 4.52
CA CYS A 39 -11.81 6.29 4.65
C CYS A 39 -12.72 6.23 5.89
N VAL A 40 -13.49 5.15 6.04
CA VAL A 40 -14.40 4.96 7.18
C VAL A 40 -13.63 4.88 8.48
N PHE A 41 -12.53 4.12 8.53
CA PHE A 41 -11.67 4.03 9.71
C PHE A 41 -11.16 5.41 10.16
N ASN A 42 -10.61 6.19 9.23
CA ASN A 42 -10.12 7.54 9.54
C ASN A 42 -11.25 8.51 9.92
N ALA A 43 -12.43 8.39 9.30
CA ALA A 43 -13.60 9.19 9.68
C ALA A 43 -14.05 8.88 11.12
N LEU A 44 -14.09 7.60 11.50
CA LEU A 44 -14.43 7.15 12.85
C LEU A 44 -13.38 7.60 13.87
N TYR A 45 -12.08 7.55 13.52
CA TYR A 45 -11.01 8.09 14.38
C TYR A 45 -11.15 9.60 14.57
N ALA A 46 -11.40 10.33 13.48
CA ALA A 46 -11.59 11.77 13.54
C ALA A 46 -12.80 12.13 14.42
N TYR A 47 -13.93 11.47 14.20
CA TYR A 47 -15.14 11.63 15.02
C TYR A 47 -14.90 11.25 16.48
N GLY A 48 -14.23 10.12 16.72
CA GLY A 48 -13.92 9.62 18.06
C GLY A 48 -13.09 10.62 18.85
N TYR A 49 -11.95 11.07 18.30
CA TYR A 49 -11.10 12.07 18.95
C TYR A 49 -11.76 13.45 19.07
N TRP A 50 -12.64 13.83 18.14
CA TRP A 50 -13.37 15.08 18.24
C TRP A 50 -14.32 15.12 19.43
N ASN A 51 -14.95 13.98 19.73
CA ASN A 51 -15.94 13.84 20.81
C ASN A 51 -15.39 13.11 22.04
N LEU A 52 -14.09 12.81 22.09
CA LEU A 52 -13.48 12.10 23.21
C LEU A 52 -13.46 12.96 24.48
N ASN A 53 -13.29 14.27 24.31
CA ASN A 53 -13.26 15.22 25.41
C ASN A 53 -14.56 15.16 26.24
N GLY A 54 -14.43 15.08 27.56
CA GLY A 54 -15.55 15.01 28.49
C GLY A 54 -16.23 13.65 28.61
N THR A 55 -15.76 12.62 27.90
CA THR A 55 -16.27 11.24 28.06
C THR A 55 -15.64 10.52 29.25
N TYR A 56 -16.34 9.54 29.81
CA TYR A 56 -15.79 8.68 30.86
C TYR A 56 -14.53 7.94 30.39
N LEU A 57 -14.53 7.47 29.14
CA LEU A 57 -13.35 6.85 28.53
C LEU A 57 -12.13 7.77 28.56
N ASN A 58 -12.28 9.07 28.28
CA ASN A 58 -11.17 10.02 28.36
C ASN A 58 -10.60 10.12 29.78
N THR A 59 -11.46 10.22 30.79
CA THR A 59 -11.05 10.24 32.20
C THR A 59 -10.24 9.00 32.55
N CYS A 60 -10.67 7.81 32.10
CA CYS A 60 -9.91 6.58 32.31
C CYS A 60 -8.55 6.61 31.59
N LEU A 61 -8.52 7.04 30.33
CA LEU A 61 -7.29 7.12 29.54
C LEU A 61 -6.27 8.08 30.17
N GLU A 62 -6.71 9.24 30.67
CA GLU A 62 -5.85 10.18 31.39
C GLU A 62 -5.37 9.62 32.73
N PHE A 63 -6.26 8.99 33.50
CA PHE A 63 -5.91 8.35 34.77
C PHE A 63 -4.80 7.31 34.61
N TYR A 64 -4.92 6.44 33.60
CA TYR A 64 -3.92 5.40 33.30
C TYR A 64 -2.74 5.90 32.45
N ARG A 65 -2.72 7.19 32.07
CA ARG A 65 -1.71 7.80 31.20
C ARG A 65 -1.52 7.06 29.88
N ILE A 66 -2.63 6.75 29.20
CA ILE A 66 -2.66 6.05 27.92
C ILE A 66 -3.11 7.00 26.81
N GLY A 67 -2.25 7.15 25.81
CA GLY A 67 -2.51 8.05 24.70
C GLY A 67 -2.02 9.48 24.94
N MET A 68 -2.13 10.31 23.92
CA MET A 68 -1.84 11.74 24.04
C MET A 68 -2.91 12.47 24.87
N SER A 69 -2.49 13.46 25.63
CA SER A 69 -3.36 14.29 26.48
C SER A 69 -4.41 15.07 25.69
N GLN A 70 -5.51 15.42 26.36
CA GLN A 70 -6.67 16.10 25.78
C GLN A 70 -6.39 17.30 24.85
N PRO A 71 -5.41 18.20 25.13
CA PRO A 71 -5.14 19.33 24.23
C PRO A 71 -4.80 18.95 22.79
N TYR A 72 -4.32 17.72 22.57
CA TYR A 72 -3.90 17.24 21.25
C TYR A 72 -4.98 16.46 20.50
N HIS A 73 -6.14 16.19 21.11
CA HIS A 73 -7.19 15.37 20.51
C HIS A 73 -7.74 15.98 19.23
N HIS A 74 -7.98 17.30 19.19
CA HIS A 74 -8.44 17.97 17.97
C HIS A 74 -7.39 17.96 16.85
N THR A 75 -6.09 18.03 17.19
CA THR A 75 -5.02 17.87 16.18
C THR A 75 -5.05 16.48 15.57
N ILE A 76 -5.19 15.44 16.40
CA ILE A 76 -5.32 14.05 15.94
C ILE A 76 -6.56 13.91 15.05
N ALA A 77 -7.70 14.46 15.48
CA ALA A 77 -8.94 14.43 14.72
C ALA A 77 -8.81 15.11 13.36
N PHE A 78 -8.15 16.28 13.31
CA PHE A 78 -7.89 16.99 12.07
C PHE A 78 -7.01 16.17 11.12
N VAL A 79 -5.91 15.59 11.60
CA VAL A 79 -5.02 14.76 10.77
C VAL A 79 -5.78 13.58 10.17
N HIS A 80 -6.50 12.81 10.98
CA HIS A 80 -7.34 11.71 10.45
C HIS A 80 -8.45 12.21 9.51
N GLY A 81 -9.04 13.37 9.77
CA GLY A 81 -10.00 14.01 8.88
C GLY A 81 -9.41 14.34 7.51
N THR A 82 -8.18 14.86 7.46
CA THR A 82 -7.48 15.13 6.18
C THR A 82 -7.19 13.85 5.41
N VAL A 83 -6.71 12.80 6.09
CA VAL A 83 -6.44 11.49 5.48
C VAL A 83 -7.74 10.86 4.95
N CYS A 84 -8.83 10.94 5.73
CA CYS A 84 -10.17 10.53 5.29
C CYS A 84 -10.57 11.24 4.00
N ALA A 85 -10.39 12.58 3.90
CA ALA A 85 -10.71 13.34 2.70
C ALA A 85 -9.90 12.88 1.48
N VAL A 86 -8.62 12.53 1.64
CA VAL A 86 -7.77 11.99 0.56
C VAL A 86 -8.30 10.66 0.04
N HIS A 87 -8.65 9.71 0.93
CA HIS A 87 -9.23 8.44 0.52
C HIS A 87 -10.64 8.61 -0.06
N GLY A 88 -11.44 9.52 0.48
CA GLY A 88 -12.75 9.92 -0.06
C GLY A 88 -12.65 10.45 -1.49
N ALA A 89 -11.67 11.30 -1.78
CA ALA A 89 -11.41 11.76 -3.14
C ALA A 89 -11.05 10.59 -4.09
N CYS A 90 -10.27 9.61 -3.63
CA CYS A 90 -9.96 8.41 -4.43
C CYS A 90 -11.22 7.59 -4.76
N ILE A 91 -12.13 7.42 -3.79
CA ILE A 91 -13.42 6.73 -3.98
C ILE A 91 -14.27 7.47 -5.02
N LEU A 92 -14.43 8.78 -4.87
CA LEU A 92 -15.22 9.60 -5.77
C LEU A 92 -14.69 9.54 -7.21
N LEU A 93 -13.37 9.48 -7.38
CA LEU A 93 -12.75 9.36 -8.71
C LEU A 93 -12.96 8.00 -9.34
N MET A 94 -12.87 6.90 -8.57
CA MET A 94 -13.11 5.55 -9.08
C MET A 94 -14.58 5.34 -9.45
N VAL A 95 -15.50 5.71 -8.55
CA VAL A 95 -16.94 5.57 -8.76
C VAL A 95 -17.42 6.53 -9.84
N GLY A 96 -17.08 7.82 -9.73
CA GLY A 96 -17.45 8.84 -10.70
C GLY A 96 -16.86 8.59 -12.09
N GLY A 97 -15.64 8.07 -12.17
CA GLY A 97 -15.03 7.65 -13.44
C GLY A 97 -15.78 6.47 -14.07
N SER A 98 -16.13 5.48 -13.26
CA SER A 98 -16.85 4.29 -13.74
C SER A 98 -18.27 4.62 -14.21
N LEU A 99 -18.98 5.49 -13.49
CA LEU A 99 -20.32 5.96 -13.87
C LEU A 99 -20.31 6.74 -15.18
N ARG A 100 -19.33 7.65 -15.35
CA ARG A 100 -19.21 8.45 -16.57
C ARG A 100 -18.87 7.63 -17.81
N GLN A 101 -18.00 6.64 -17.66
CA GLN A 101 -17.59 5.76 -18.76
C GLN A 101 -18.57 4.61 -19.00
N LYS A 102 -19.60 4.45 -18.13
CA LYS A 102 -20.54 3.30 -18.10
C LYS A 102 -19.81 1.96 -18.11
N ALA A 103 -18.60 1.93 -17.56
CA ALA A 103 -17.70 0.80 -17.53
C ALA A 103 -16.72 0.98 -16.37
N LEU A 104 -16.26 -0.12 -15.77
CA LEU A 104 -15.31 -0.06 -14.65
C LEU A 104 -14.02 0.65 -15.07
N ALA A 105 -13.72 1.75 -14.38
CA ALA A 105 -12.56 2.60 -14.62
C ALA A 105 -11.96 3.06 -13.29
N PHE A 106 -10.63 3.19 -13.26
CA PHE A 106 -9.92 3.65 -12.05
C PHE A 106 -9.91 5.17 -11.91
N THR A 107 -10.00 5.90 -13.02
CA THR A 107 -10.11 7.37 -13.02
C THR A 107 -11.05 7.84 -14.13
N PRO A 108 -11.63 9.05 -14.03
CA PRO A 108 -12.53 9.58 -15.05
C PRO A 108 -11.88 9.75 -16.43
N TRP A 109 -10.56 9.86 -16.48
CA TRP A 109 -9.78 10.29 -17.65
C TRP A 109 -8.99 9.16 -18.32
N SER A 110 -8.65 8.08 -17.60
CA SER A 110 -7.89 6.98 -18.20
C SER A 110 -8.81 5.90 -18.73
N SER A 111 -8.79 5.68 -20.04
CA SER A 111 -9.26 4.42 -20.61
C SER A 111 -8.19 3.35 -20.34
N SER A 112 -8.37 2.51 -19.32
CA SER A 112 -7.46 1.37 -19.04
C SER A 112 -7.60 0.24 -20.07
N THR A 113 -7.99 0.58 -21.31
CA THR A 113 -8.24 -0.32 -22.43
C THR A 113 -7.05 -0.29 -23.37
N VAL A 114 -6.58 -1.49 -23.76
CA VAL A 114 -5.52 -1.63 -24.77
C VAL A 114 -6.06 -1.11 -26.12
N GLY A 115 -5.56 0.04 -26.60
CA GLY A 115 -5.82 0.52 -27.97
C GLY A 115 -6.59 1.85 -28.12
N ASP A 116 -7.01 2.51 -27.03
CA ASP A 116 -7.85 3.73 -27.11
C ASP A 116 -7.08 5.06 -27.08
N GLU A 117 -5.74 5.06 -27.16
CA GLU A 117 -4.92 6.29 -27.12
C GLU A 117 -5.23 7.32 -28.23
N ARG A 118 -6.08 6.98 -29.22
CA ARG A 118 -6.37 7.85 -30.37
C ARG A 118 -7.72 8.58 -30.35
N LYS A 119 -8.61 8.38 -29.36
CA LYS A 119 -9.99 8.92 -29.46
C LYS A 119 -10.59 9.63 -28.23
N SER A 120 -9.86 9.88 -27.15
CA SER A 120 -10.40 10.72 -26.04
C SER A 120 -10.01 12.20 -26.18
N SER A 121 -10.55 12.85 -27.21
CA SER A 121 -10.64 14.31 -27.28
C SER A 121 -12.06 14.66 -27.71
N ARG A 122 -13.03 14.43 -26.82
CA ARG A 122 -14.38 14.97 -27.02
C ARG A 122 -14.72 15.86 -25.83
N ASN A 123 -14.90 17.13 -26.17
CA ASN A 123 -15.14 18.27 -25.29
C ASN A 123 -16.40 18.07 -24.45
N THR A 124 -16.23 17.84 -23.15
CA THR A 124 -17.29 18.12 -22.16
C THR A 124 -16.61 18.62 -20.88
N SER A 125 -16.20 19.89 -20.94
CA SER A 125 -15.48 20.59 -19.87
C SER A 125 -16.49 21.32 -18.97
N SER A 126 -16.92 20.71 -17.87
CA SER A 126 -17.54 21.47 -16.78
C SER A 126 -16.45 22.07 -15.88
N ALA A 127 -16.68 23.28 -15.34
CA ALA A 127 -15.73 23.94 -14.44
C ALA A 127 -15.43 23.09 -13.19
N VAL A 128 -16.42 22.35 -12.69
CA VAL A 128 -16.27 21.37 -11.61
C VAL A 128 -15.28 20.28 -11.99
N LEU A 129 -15.34 19.80 -13.24
CA LEU A 129 -14.42 18.78 -13.73
C LEU A 129 -12.98 19.29 -13.77
N GLN A 130 -12.76 20.51 -14.26
CA GLN A 130 -11.43 21.12 -14.28
C GLN A 130 -10.86 21.33 -12.87
N ASN A 131 -11.68 21.77 -11.91
CA ASN A 131 -11.27 21.93 -10.52
C ASN A 131 -10.91 20.59 -9.87
N VAL A 132 -11.70 19.54 -10.10
CA VAL A 132 -11.40 18.19 -9.61
C VAL A 132 -10.12 17.63 -10.26
N THR A 133 -9.90 17.85 -11.56
CA THR A 133 -8.64 17.47 -12.22
C THR A 133 -7.45 18.21 -11.65
N LYS A 134 -7.60 19.51 -11.35
CA LYS A 134 -6.54 20.36 -10.80
C LYS A 134 -6.18 19.97 -9.37
N VAL A 135 -7.19 19.71 -8.53
CA VAL A 135 -7.00 19.22 -7.16
C VAL A 135 -6.42 17.81 -7.17
N TYR A 136 -6.93 16.90 -7.99
CA TYR A 136 -6.37 15.56 -8.14
C TYR A 136 -4.95 15.61 -8.67
N GLY A 137 -4.69 16.42 -9.70
CA GLY A 137 -3.35 16.65 -10.26
C GLY A 137 -2.39 17.17 -9.19
N ASN A 138 -2.81 18.11 -8.35
CA ASN A 138 -1.99 18.60 -7.25
C ASN A 138 -1.77 17.55 -6.16
N VAL A 139 -2.80 16.80 -5.74
CA VAL A 139 -2.68 15.74 -4.71
C VAL A 139 -1.83 14.58 -5.21
N THR A 140 -2.02 14.16 -6.46
CA THR A 140 -1.18 13.14 -7.11
C THR A 140 0.21 13.64 -7.46
N HIS A 141 0.42 14.95 -7.64
CA HIS A 141 1.74 15.55 -7.83
C HIS A 141 2.48 15.76 -6.51
N LEU A 142 1.78 16.05 -5.40
CA LEU A 142 2.35 16.09 -4.04
C LEU A 142 2.68 14.68 -3.55
N CYS A 143 1.78 13.71 -3.73
CA CYS A 143 2.05 12.29 -3.44
C CYS A 143 2.97 11.63 -4.48
N GLY A 144 3.10 12.25 -5.66
CA GLY A 144 3.91 11.81 -6.78
C GLY A 144 5.13 12.68 -7.04
N LEU A 145 5.56 13.50 -6.07
CA LEU A 145 6.82 14.26 -6.14
C LEU A 145 8.03 13.30 -6.15
N CYS A 146 7.82 12.03 -5.77
CA CYS A 146 8.64 10.86 -6.11
C CYS A 146 8.31 10.33 -7.53
N GLY A 147 8.14 11.23 -8.50
CA GLY A 147 7.58 10.94 -9.82
C GLY A 147 8.58 10.29 -10.77
N VAL A 148 8.07 9.40 -11.61
CA VAL A 148 8.77 8.51 -12.57
C VAL A 148 9.72 9.22 -13.55
N ASP A 149 9.59 10.55 -13.71
CA ASP A 149 10.38 11.36 -14.65
C ASP A 149 11.44 12.26 -13.97
N GLY A 150 11.65 12.15 -12.65
CA GLY A 150 12.67 12.93 -11.93
C GLY A 150 14.05 12.25 -11.94
N GLN A 151 15.13 13.05 -12.00
CA GLN A 151 16.52 12.58 -11.91
C GLN A 151 16.83 11.75 -10.64
N TYR A 152 15.98 11.87 -9.61
CA TYR A 152 16.09 11.18 -8.32
C TYR A 152 15.03 10.09 -8.09
N PHE A 153 14.28 9.67 -9.13
CA PHE A 153 13.17 8.72 -8.99
C PHE A 153 13.56 7.43 -8.26
N ASN A 154 14.66 6.78 -8.68
CA ASN A 154 15.12 5.55 -8.07
C ASN A 154 15.62 5.76 -6.62
N ALA A 155 16.24 6.90 -6.34
CA ALA A 155 16.66 7.25 -4.97
C ALA A 155 15.46 7.52 -4.05
N ALA A 156 14.42 8.21 -4.56
CA ALA A 156 13.20 8.50 -3.82
C ALA A 156 12.37 7.22 -3.55
N MET A 157 12.34 6.28 -4.50
CA MET A 157 11.71 4.97 -4.32
C MET A 157 12.44 4.13 -3.26
N ILE A 158 13.77 4.07 -3.31
CA ILE A 158 14.56 3.36 -2.29
C ILE A 158 14.39 4.01 -0.91
N CYS A 159 14.40 5.35 -0.84
CA CYS A 159 14.16 6.08 0.41
C CYS A 159 12.79 5.73 1.01
N ARG A 160 11.75 5.72 0.17
CA ARG A 160 10.40 5.31 0.58
C ARG A 160 10.40 3.88 1.14
N GLU A 161 10.98 2.93 0.42
CA GLU A 161 11.07 1.53 0.85
C GLU A 161 11.80 1.39 2.20
N ILE A 162 12.88 2.15 2.41
CA ILE A 162 13.63 2.19 3.68
C ILE A 162 12.74 2.73 4.81
N VAL A 163 12.06 3.86 4.58
CA VAL A 163 11.19 4.48 5.58
C VAL A 163 10.02 3.56 5.93
N GLU A 164 9.35 2.99 4.93
CA GLU A 164 8.25 2.05 5.11
C GLU A 164 8.71 0.80 5.87
N THR A 165 9.81 0.17 5.45
CA THR A 165 10.36 -1.02 6.15
C THR A 165 10.75 -0.71 7.59
N ALA A 166 11.36 0.45 7.85
CA ALA A 166 11.73 0.87 9.20
C ALA A 166 10.50 1.08 10.09
N LEU A 167 9.48 1.78 9.59
CA LEU A 167 8.23 1.99 10.31
C LEU A 167 7.46 0.68 10.51
N GLN A 168 7.40 -0.20 9.50
CA GLN A 168 6.77 -1.52 9.60
C GLN A 168 7.51 -2.41 10.62
N THR A 169 8.84 -2.31 10.69
CA THR A 169 9.64 -3.01 11.71
C THR A 169 9.39 -2.46 13.11
N ALA A 170 9.30 -1.13 13.26
CA ALA A 170 8.94 -0.50 14.53
C ALA A 170 7.53 -0.91 14.99
N GLN A 171 6.58 -1.02 14.05
CA GLN A 171 5.23 -1.51 14.32
C GLN A 171 5.24 -2.99 14.72
N ALA A 172 6.03 -3.85 14.07
CA ALA A 172 6.19 -5.26 14.46
C ALA A 172 6.76 -5.41 15.88
N TYR A 173 7.77 -4.61 16.22
CA TYR A 173 8.32 -4.57 17.57
C TYR A 173 7.28 -4.14 18.60
N ARG A 174 6.58 -3.03 18.33
CA ARG A 174 5.51 -2.53 19.20
C ARG A 174 4.40 -3.57 19.41
N MET A 175 3.98 -4.26 18.34
CA MET A 175 3.03 -5.37 18.43
C MET A 175 3.58 -6.53 19.27
N SER A 176 4.86 -6.86 19.16
CA SER A 176 5.48 -7.92 19.94
C SER A 176 5.54 -7.63 21.44
N VAL A 177 5.63 -6.34 21.81
CA VAL A 177 5.64 -5.91 23.22
C VAL A 177 4.24 -5.75 23.79
N LEU A 178 3.30 -5.20 23.01
CA LEU A 178 1.99 -4.78 23.52
C LEU A 178 0.86 -5.79 23.30
N LEU A 179 0.98 -6.70 22.32
CA LEU A 179 -0.10 -7.64 22.01
C LEU A 179 0.23 -9.05 22.53
N PRO A 180 -0.59 -9.62 23.43
CA PRO A 180 -0.41 -11.01 23.87
C PRO A 180 -0.78 -12.02 22.77
N ARG A 181 -1.31 -11.55 21.63
CA ARG A 181 -1.84 -12.38 20.55
C ARG A 181 -0.72 -12.87 19.64
N THR A 182 -0.24 -14.07 19.95
CA THR A 182 0.88 -14.71 19.24
C THR A 182 0.58 -14.92 17.75
N LEU A 183 -0.64 -15.29 17.36
CA LEU A 183 -0.99 -15.52 15.95
C LEU A 183 -0.92 -14.25 15.12
N LEU A 184 -1.49 -13.14 15.62
CA LEU A 184 -1.48 -11.85 14.91
C LEU A 184 -0.05 -11.33 14.77
N ASN A 185 0.74 -11.42 15.84
CA ASN A 185 2.15 -11.04 15.81
C ASN A 185 2.96 -11.88 14.81
N ARG A 186 2.82 -13.22 14.85
CA ARG A 186 3.47 -14.14 13.91
C ARG A 186 3.09 -13.84 12.46
N ALA A 187 1.80 -13.67 12.19
CA ALA A 187 1.32 -13.38 10.84
C ALA A 187 1.89 -12.07 10.29
N TYR A 188 1.93 -11.02 11.12
CA TYR A 188 2.50 -9.72 10.72
C TYR A 188 4.00 -9.81 10.45
N VAL A 189 4.76 -10.49 11.32
CA VAL A 189 6.21 -10.69 11.14
C VAL A 189 6.52 -11.53 9.90
N ILE A 190 5.74 -12.59 9.64
CA ILE A 190 5.89 -13.40 8.41
C ILE A 190 5.61 -12.53 7.19
N LEU A 191 4.57 -11.71 7.22
CA LEU A 191 4.24 -10.81 6.12
C LEU A 191 5.36 -9.76 5.89
N LEU A 192 5.95 -9.22 6.96
CA LEU A 192 7.09 -8.29 6.90
C LEU A 192 8.33 -8.94 6.30
N ALA A 193 8.69 -10.15 6.76
CA ALA A 193 9.80 -10.91 6.20
C ALA A 193 9.55 -11.27 4.72
N ALA A 194 8.32 -11.64 4.37
CA ALA A 194 7.93 -11.89 2.99
C ALA A 194 8.10 -10.65 2.12
N ASN A 195 7.64 -9.47 2.57
CA ASN A 195 7.83 -8.22 1.82
C ASN A 195 9.31 -7.92 1.57
N CYS A 196 10.13 -8.02 2.61
CA CYS A 196 11.59 -7.85 2.52
C CYS A 196 12.25 -8.80 1.48
N TRP A 197 11.73 -10.02 1.36
CA TRP A 197 12.26 -11.03 0.44
C TRP A 197 11.62 -11.01 -0.95
N THR A 198 10.48 -10.33 -1.12
CA THR A 198 9.69 -10.41 -2.35
C THR A 198 10.47 -9.89 -3.55
N SER A 199 11.24 -8.80 -3.37
CA SER A 199 12.10 -8.26 -4.43
C SER A 199 13.16 -9.27 -4.90
N ILE A 200 13.80 -10.00 -3.99
CA ILE A 200 14.85 -11.00 -4.29
C ILE A 200 14.26 -12.29 -4.85
N ILE A 201 13.21 -12.82 -4.23
CA ILE A 201 12.59 -14.09 -4.64
C ILE A 201 11.93 -13.94 -6.01
N ALA A 202 11.29 -12.80 -6.25
CA ALA A 202 10.65 -12.55 -7.54
C ALA A 202 11.67 -12.27 -8.67
N ASP A 203 12.89 -11.82 -8.34
CA ASP A 203 14.02 -11.75 -9.26
C ASP A 203 14.59 -13.14 -9.61
N SER A 204 14.49 -14.12 -8.72
CA SER A 204 15.21 -15.40 -8.83
C SER A 204 14.36 -16.62 -9.22
N VAL A 205 13.10 -16.73 -8.79
CA VAL A 205 12.36 -18.02 -8.85
C VAL A 205 11.09 -17.99 -9.70
N PHE A 206 10.29 -16.92 -9.68
CA PHE A 206 8.90 -16.97 -10.17
C PHE A 206 8.60 -16.26 -11.50
N PHE A 207 9.39 -15.24 -11.91
CA PHE A 207 8.96 -14.31 -12.97
C PHE A 207 10.01 -13.96 -14.03
N GLY A 208 10.97 -14.83 -14.32
CA GLY A 208 11.98 -14.60 -15.38
C GLY A 208 11.40 -14.24 -16.77
N ARG A 209 10.08 -14.44 -16.99
CA ARG A 209 9.36 -14.04 -18.22
C ARG A 209 8.38 -12.87 -18.08
N ASP A 210 7.89 -12.49 -16.89
CA ASP A 210 6.86 -11.45 -16.72
C ASP A 210 7.16 -10.47 -15.57
N GLU A 211 7.96 -9.46 -15.91
CA GLU A 211 8.33 -8.32 -15.06
C GLU A 211 7.14 -7.60 -14.42
N ALA A 212 6.01 -7.50 -15.14
CA ALA A 212 4.86 -6.73 -14.67
C ALA A 212 4.17 -7.41 -13.49
N ARG A 213 4.03 -8.74 -13.57
CA ARG A 213 3.46 -9.56 -12.49
C ARG A 213 4.34 -9.55 -11.24
N ARG A 214 5.66 -9.64 -11.40
CA ARG A 214 6.60 -9.49 -10.29
C ARG A 214 6.37 -8.18 -9.53
N ARG A 215 6.43 -7.05 -10.25
CA ARG A 215 6.27 -5.71 -9.64
C ARG A 215 4.92 -5.59 -8.95
N PHE A 216 3.89 -6.13 -9.58
CA PHE A 216 2.55 -6.13 -9.01
C PHE A 216 2.48 -6.93 -7.70
N THR A 217 3.10 -8.11 -7.63
CA THR A 217 3.17 -8.89 -6.37
C THR A 217 3.90 -8.13 -5.27
N CYS A 218 5.04 -7.48 -5.54
CA CYS A 218 5.72 -6.64 -4.55
C CYS A 218 4.80 -5.53 -4.01
N ILE A 219 4.16 -4.81 -4.92
CA ILE A 219 3.25 -3.70 -4.58
C ILE A 219 2.04 -4.20 -3.76
N VAL A 220 1.54 -5.42 -4.01
CA VAL A 220 0.44 -6.00 -3.23
C VAL A 220 0.88 -6.37 -1.82
N LEU A 221 2.03 -7.03 -1.65
CA LEU A 221 2.52 -7.42 -0.33
C LEU A 221 2.86 -6.20 0.54
N ASP A 222 3.50 -5.19 -0.05
CA ASP A 222 3.73 -3.90 0.58
C ASP A 222 2.41 -3.23 1.00
N GLY A 223 1.45 -3.15 0.07
CA GLY A 223 0.12 -2.61 0.37
C GLY A 223 -0.65 -3.37 1.46
N MET A 224 -0.46 -4.69 1.57
CA MET A 224 -1.04 -5.48 2.66
C MET A 224 -0.41 -5.13 4.02
N LEU A 225 0.91 -4.93 4.07
CA LEU A 225 1.59 -4.50 5.31
C LEU A 225 1.17 -3.12 5.74
N ASP A 226 1.11 -2.17 4.80
CA ASP A 226 0.65 -0.82 5.06
C ASP A 226 -0.78 -0.84 5.61
N LEU A 227 -1.67 -1.65 5.02
CA LEU A 227 -3.05 -1.81 5.49
C LEU A 227 -3.10 -2.37 6.92
N MET A 228 -2.30 -3.40 7.20
CA MET A 228 -2.22 -4.00 8.54
C MET A 228 -1.64 -3.03 9.57
N ALA A 229 -0.61 -2.26 9.19
CA ALA A 229 0.08 -1.32 10.07
C ALA A 229 -0.78 -0.09 10.40
N CYS A 230 -1.50 0.46 9.41
CA CYS A 230 -2.29 1.67 9.61
C CYS A 230 -3.62 1.45 10.34
N MET A 231 -4.30 0.32 10.09
CA MET A 231 -5.62 0.04 10.69
C MET A 231 -5.91 -1.42 11.00
N GLY A 232 -5.34 -2.39 10.28
CA GLY A 232 -5.74 -3.79 10.42
C GLY A 232 -5.53 -4.32 11.83
N VAL A 233 -4.39 -4.00 12.45
CA VAL A 233 -4.09 -4.38 13.83
C VAL A 233 -5.04 -3.69 14.82
N GLN A 234 -5.29 -2.38 14.64
CA GLN A 234 -6.15 -1.61 15.53
C GLN A 234 -7.61 -2.08 15.47
N LEU A 235 -8.12 -2.37 14.26
CA LEU A 235 -9.45 -2.93 14.04
C LEU A 235 -9.60 -4.30 14.71
N LEU A 236 -8.62 -5.19 14.54
CA LEU A 236 -8.64 -6.52 15.16
C LEU A 236 -8.66 -6.42 16.68
N VAL A 237 -7.93 -5.47 17.27
CA VAL A 237 -7.99 -5.22 18.72
C VAL A 237 -9.39 -4.71 19.11
N MET A 238 -9.88 -3.65 18.45
CA MET A 238 -11.14 -2.98 18.79
C MET A 238 -12.35 -3.92 18.73
N ILE A 239 -12.40 -4.84 17.76
CA ILE A 239 -13.50 -5.82 17.63
C ILE A 239 -13.68 -6.66 18.91
N ASN A 240 -12.63 -6.87 19.69
CA ASN A 240 -12.73 -7.68 20.91
C ASN A 240 -13.27 -6.90 22.11
N TYR A 241 -13.25 -5.57 22.07
CA TYR A 241 -13.75 -4.71 23.14
C TYR A 241 -15.14 -4.13 22.83
N ILE A 242 -15.66 -4.36 21.62
CA ILE A 242 -16.95 -3.77 21.21
C ILE A 242 -18.13 -4.26 22.07
N LYS A 243 -18.05 -5.47 22.61
CA LYS A 243 -19.09 -6.07 23.46
C LYS A 243 -19.07 -5.51 24.89
N ASP A 244 -17.90 -5.10 25.36
CA ASP A 244 -17.69 -4.57 26.71
C ASP A 244 -17.91 -3.04 26.74
N TYR A 245 -17.97 -2.40 25.58
CA TYR A 245 -18.18 -0.96 25.45
C TYR A 245 -19.65 -0.60 25.62
N ASN A 246 -19.94 0.30 26.54
CA ASN A 246 -21.29 0.78 26.80
C ASN A 246 -21.48 2.19 26.24
N THR A 247 -22.43 2.32 25.33
CA THR A 247 -22.76 3.60 24.70
C THR A 247 -23.37 4.60 25.67
N SER A 248 -24.06 4.16 26.73
CA SER A 248 -24.79 5.04 27.65
C SER A 248 -23.89 5.94 28.50
N TYR A 249 -22.68 5.49 28.87
CA TYR A 249 -21.69 6.29 29.60
C TYR A 249 -20.41 6.55 28.80
N HIS A 250 -20.41 6.26 27.49
CA HIS A 250 -19.27 6.49 26.59
C HIS A 250 -17.95 5.88 27.11
N GLY A 251 -17.98 4.61 27.52
CA GLY A 251 -16.81 3.94 28.10
C GLY A 251 -17.03 2.47 28.46
N PHE A 252 -16.16 1.95 29.32
CA PHE A 252 -16.23 0.58 29.86
C PHE A 252 -16.70 0.61 31.30
N ASP A 253 -17.50 -0.38 31.70
CA ASP A 253 -18.11 -0.45 33.03
C ASP A 253 -17.09 -0.36 34.16
N GLU A 254 -17.38 0.38 35.23
CA GLU A 254 -16.49 0.51 36.39
C GLU A 254 -16.11 -0.87 36.96
N THR A 255 -17.04 -1.82 36.96
CA THR A 255 -16.80 -3.17 37.49
C THR A 255 -15.73 -3.93 36.70
N ILE A 256 -15.60 -3.71 35.39
CA ILE A 256 -14.61 -4.39 34.55
C ILE A 256 -13.20 -3.87 34.82
N TRP A 257 -13.07 -2.61 35.25
CA TRP A 257 -11.79 -2.01 35.63
C TRP A 257 -11.21 -2.58 36.94
N TYR A 258 -12.02 -3.29 37.75
CA TYR A 258 -11.51 -4.01 38.93
C TYR A 258 -10.96 -5.41 38.58
N ASN A 259 -11.17 -5.88 37.35
CA ASN A 259 -10.60 -7.14 36.89
C ASN A 259 -9.15 -6.93 36.44
N ASP A 260 -8.20 -7.34 37.27
CA ASP A 260 -6.77 -7.17 37.03
C ASP A 260 -6.28 -7.78 35.70
N GLU A 261 -6.82 -8.93 35.31
CA GLU A 261 -6.42 -9.60 34.06
C GLU A 261 -6.93 -8.81 32.85
N TRP A 262 -8.19 -8.38 32.90
CA TRP A 262 -8.79 -7.58 31.84
C TRP A 262 -8.07 -6.24 31.70
N VAL A 263 -7.82 -5.53 32.81
CA VAL A 263 -7.13 -4.23 32.79
C VAL A 263 -5.71 -4.38 32.28
N ALA A 264 -4.92 -5.34 32.78
CA ALA A 264 -3.55 -5.53 32.31
C ALA A 264 -3.47 -5.81 30.80
N ARG A 265 -4.47 -6.52 30.25
CA ARG A 265 -4.59 -6.75 28.81
C ARG A 265 -5.05 -5.50 28.06
N ALA A 266 -6.14 -4.88 28.51
CA ALA A 266 -6.77 -3.72 27.88
C ALA A 266 -5.82 -2.53 27.82
N LEU A 267 -5.08 -2.22 28.89
CA LEU A 267 -4.12 -1.10 28.89
C LEU A 267 -3.02 -1.28 27.83
N ASN A 268 -2.50 -2.50 27.65
CA ASN A 268 -1.50 -2.79 26.64
C ASN A 268 -2.09 -2.76 25.22
N GLU A 269 -3.27 -3.35 25.02
CA GLU A 269 -3.94 -3.39 23.72
C GLU A 269 -4.47 -1.99 23.31
N PHE A 270 -4.95 -1.17 24.24
CA PHE A 270 -5.38 0.22 23.98
C PHE A 270 -4.23 1.11 23.55
N ARG A 271 -3.01 0.89 24.06
CA ARG A 271 -1.81 1.57 23.55
C ARG A 271 -1.53 1.27 22.08
N MET A 272 -2.11 0.23 21.47
CA MET A 272 -2.07 0.01 20.02
C MET A 272 -3.17 0.78 19.29
N VAL A 273 -4.33 0.96 19.92
CA VAL A 273 -5.49 1.64 19.33
C VAL A 273 -5.32 3.15 19.40
N VAL A 274 -5.17 3.72 20.60
CA VAL A 274 -5.03 5.16 20.76
C VAL A 274 -3.69 5.65 20.23
N VAL A 275 -3.66 6.91 19.79
CA VAL A 275 -2.44 7.61 19.41
C VAL A 275 -1.64 7.94 20.66
N VAL A 276 -0.47 7.32 20.79
CA VAL A 276 0.40 7.45 21.98
C VAL A 276 1.44 8.56 21.85
N SER A 277 1.75 9.00 20.62
CA SER A 277 2.73 10.06 20.36
C SER A 277 2.56 10.65 18.96
N TYR A 278 3.22 11.79 18.70
CA TYR A 278 3.30 12.35 17.34
C TYR A 278 3.97 11.41 16.35
N SER A 279 4.97 10.63 16.77
CA SER A 279 5.60 9.64 15.89
C SER A 279 4.63 8.53 15.49
N ASP A 280 3.74 8.11 16.40
CA ASP A 280 2.68 7.14 16.12
C ASP A 280 1.63 7.74 15.15
N LEU A 281 1.26 9.01 15.36
CA LEU A 281 0.34 9.71 14.44
C LEU A 281 0.93 9.83 13.03
N VAL A 282 2.21 10.22 12.94
CA VAL A 282 2.93 10.38 11.68
C VAL A 282 3.10 9.04 10.97
N SER A 283 3.49 7.98 11.67
CA SER A 283 3.65 6.66 11.05
C SER A 283 2.33 6.12 10.47
N ARG A 284 1.22 6.23 11.21
CA ARG A 284 -0.12 5.86 10.72
C ARG A 284 -0.53 6.66 9.50
N THR A 285 -0.20 7.96 9.48
CA THR A 285 -0.45 8.84 8.34
C THR A 285 0.39 8.42 7.13
N ILE A 286 1.68 8.13 7.32
CA ILE A 286 2.59 7.66 6.27
C ILE A 286 2.07 6.36 5.67
N PHE A 287 1.69 5.37 6.48
CA PHE A 287 1.11 4.11 5.96
C PHE A 287 -0.20 4.33 5.21
N SER A 288 -1.08 5.20 5.70
CA SER A 288 -2.33 5.49 5.00
C SER A 288 -2.09 6.19 3.65
N LEU A 289 -1.13 7.11 3.58
CA LEU A 289 -0.73 7.73 2.31
C LEU A 289 0.03 6.72 1.41
N GLY A 290 0.80 5.82 2.00
CA GLY A 290 1.45 4.67 1.35
C GLY A 290 0.43 3.85 0.57
N LEU A 291 -0.73 3.52 1.18
CA LEU A 291 -1.85 2.87 0.50
C LEU A 291 -2.36 3.65 -0.73
N VAL A 292 -2.41 4.98 -0.69
CA VAL A 292 -2.82 5.79 -1.86
C VAL A 292 -1.82 5.64 -3.00
N ILE A 293 -0.52 5.71 -2.69
CA ILE A 293 0.54 5.58 -3.70
C ILE A 293 0.58 4.15 -4.25
N THR A 294 0.56 3.17 -3.36
CA THR A 294 0.58 1.73 -3.66
C THR A 294 -0.62 1.32 -4.52
N THR A 295 -1.85 1.72 -4.15
CA THR A 295 -3.03 1.49 -5.00
C THR A 295 -2.97 2.24 -6.32
N THR A 296 -2.38 3.44 -6.38
CA THR A 296 -2.16 4.16 -7.65
C THR A 296 -1.20 3.41 -8.57
N ASN A 297 -0.14 2.83 -8.02
CA ASN A 297 0.79 1.99 -8.77
C ASN A 297 0.13 0.70 -9.27
N MET A 298 -0.71 0.05 -8.45
CA MET A 298 -1.54 -1.08 -8.90
C MET A 298 -2.44 -0.70 -10.08
N LYS A 299 -3.17 0.43 -9.97
CA LYS A 299 -4.08 0.93 -11.03
C LYS A 299 -3.33 1.16 -12.35
N ARG A 300 -2.08 1.61 -12.30
CA ARG A 300 -1.24 1.83 -13.50
C ARG A 300 -0.80 0.52 -14.18
N LEU A 301 -0.61 -0.55 -13.40
CA LEU A 301 -0.19 -1.86 -13.91
C LEU A 301 -1.35 -2.69 -14.46
N LEU A 302 -2.59 -2.46 -14.01
CA LEU A 302 -3.77 -3.25 -14.35
C LEU A 302 -4.48 -2.71 -15.60
N TRP A 303 -4.46 -3.48 -16.69
CA TRP A 303 -5.09 -3.11 -17.96
C TRP A 303 -6.16 -4.13 -18.35
N ARG A 304 -7.26 -3.64 -18.91
CA ARG A 304 -8.36 -4.48 -19.37
C ARG A 304 -8.16 -4.86 -20.84
N LEU A 305 -8.33 -6.15 -21.17
CA LEU A 305 -8.42 -6.57 -22.58
C LEU A 305 -9.73 -6.07 -23.21
N PRO A 306 -9.69 -5.62 -24.49
CA PRO A 306 -10.89 -5.35 -25.26
C PRO A 306 -11.78 -6.60 -25.26
N ARG A 307 -13.08 -6.42 -24.99
CA ARG A 307 -14.05 -7.51 -25.15
C ARG A 307 -14.12 -7.79 -26.65
N ASN A 308 -13.64 -8.96 -27.08
CA ASN A 308 -13.84 -9.42 -28.44
C ASN A 308 -15.33 -9.79 -28.57
N THR A 309 -16.19 -8.77 -28.67
CA THR A 309 -17.57 -8.97 -29.06
C THR A 309 -17.47 -9.41 -30.51
N SER A 310 -17.69 -10.70 -30.76
CA SER A 310 -17.84 -11.27 -32.08
C SER A 310 -18.69 -10.30 -32.88
N ARG A 311 -18.10 -9.64 -33.89
CA ARG A 311 -18.90 -9.03 -34.93
C ARG A 311 -19.67 -10.20 -35.51
N VAL A 312 -20.97 -10.24 -35.25
CA VAL A 312 -21.90 -11.05 -36.03
C VAL A 312 -21.68 -10.58 -37.46
N VAL A 313 -20.92 -11.37 -38.21
CA VAL A 313 -20.82 -11.24 -39.65
C VAL A 313 -22.21 -11.60 -40.13
N HIS A 314 -23.02 -10.60 -40.48
CA HIS A 314 -24.13 -10.83 -41.38
C HIS A 314 -23.52 -11.24 -42.72
N SER A 315 -23.37 -12.55 -42.91
CA SER A 315 -23.27 -13.15 -44.24
C SER A 315 -24.68 -13.26 -44.81
N PRO A 316 -24.94 -12.69 -45.98
CA PRO A 316 -25.83 -13.30 -46.95
C PRO A 316 -24.96 -14.07 -47.95
N THR A 317 -24.94 -15.39 -47.83
CA THR A 317 -24.59 -16.30 -48.94
C THR A 317 -25.86 -16.56 -49.76
N PRO A 318 -25.80 -16.83 -51.09
CA PRO A 318 -25.18 -18.06 -51.58
C PRO A 318 -24.37 -17.99 -52.91
N THR A 319 -23.33 -18.84 -52.95
CA THR A 319 -22.93 -19.77 -54.04
C THR A 319 -22.67 -19.23 -55.46
N VAL A 320 -21.42 -19.35 -55.96
CA VAL A 320 -21.05 -20.20 -57.11
C VAL A 320 -19.54 -20.56 -57.04
N LEU A 321 -19.30 -21.86 -57.26
CA LEU A 321 -18.05 -22.61 -57.38
C LEU A 321 -17.07 -22.06 -58.44
N SER A 322 -15.76 -22.07 -58.18
CA SER A 322 -14.76 -22.50 -59.19
C SER A 322 -13.39 -22.76 -58.55
N VAL A 323 -12.87 -23.94 -58.85
CA VAL A 323 -11.58 -24.53 -58.48
C VAL A 323 -10.58 -24.26 -59.62
N GLY A 324 -9.30 -24.03 -59.32
CA GLY A 324 -8.22 -24.34 -60.27
C GLY A 324 -7.05 -23.36 -60.37
N THR A 325 -5.99 -23.66 -59.61
CA THR A 325 -4.56 -23.72 -60.00
C THR A 325 -4.02 -22.82 -61.13
N SER A 326 -2.97 -22.02 -60.87
CA SER A 326 -1.67 -22.14 -61.60
C SER A 326 -0.52 -21.28 -61.04
N LYS A 327 0.68 -21.89 -61.03
CA LYS A 327 2.00 -21.30 -60.79
C LYS A 327 2.62 -20.83 -62.12
N LYS A 328 3.74 -20.09 -61.99
CA LYS A 328 4.77 -19.67 -62.98
C LYS A 328 4.51 -18.35 -63.72
N VAL A 329 5.38 -17.37 -63.43
CA VAL A 329 5.89 -16.46 -64.46
C VAL A 329 7.42 -16.54 -64.43
N LEU A 330 7.94 -16.86 -65.62
CA LEU A 330 9.31 -17.20 -65.98
C LEU A 330 10.06 -15.90 -66.34
N GLY A 331 11.30 -15.76 -65.87
CA GLY A 331 12.20 -14.71 -66.33
C GLY A 331 12.75 -15.00 -67.73
N LEU A 332 13.07 -13.93 -68.46
CA LEU A 332 13.91 -14.01 -69.65
C LEU A 332 14.85 -12.78 -69.70
N SER A 333 16.14 -13.06 -69.70
CA SER A 333 17.27 -12.14 -69.79
C SER A 333 17.59 -11.74 -71.24
N LYS A 334 18.15 -10.53 -71.46
CA LYS A 334 19.34 -10.29 -72.31
C LYS A 334 19.84 -8.81 -72.24
N PRO A 335 21.03 -8.43 -72.79
CA PRO A 335 22.18 -7.94 -72.01
C PRO A 335 22.59 -6.47 -72.27
N GLY A 336 23.60 -5.97 -71.53
CA GLY A 336 24.13 -4.58 -71.55
C GLY A 336 24.88 -4.14 -72.82
N PRO A 337 25.60 -2.98 -72.84
CA PRO A 337 26.74 -2.75 -71.94
C PRO A 337 27.06 -1.29 -71.49
N THR A 338 27.86 -1.22 -70.40
CA THR A 338 28.93 -0.25 -70.01
C THR A 338 28.68 1.26 -69.88
N GLY A 339 28.88 1.77 -68.66
CA GLY A 339 29.15 3.17 -68.33
C GLY A 339 29.59 3.36 -66.88
N ILE A 340 30.91 3.29 -66.65
CA ILE A 340 31.76 3.86 -65.57
C ILE A 340 31.05 4.15 -64.22
N GLU A 341 31.26 3.27 -63.24
CA GLU A 341 30.88 3.49 -61.84
C GLU A 341 32.04 4.20 -61.10
N GLU A 342 31.80 5.46 -60.74
CA GLU A 342 32.68 6.28 -59.92
C GLU A 342 32.69 5.76 -58.47
N MET A 343 33.84 5.30 -58.01
CA MET A 343 34.04 4.76 -56.67
C MET A 343 34.03 5.89 -55.62
N ARG A 344 32.85 6.20 -55.04
CA ARG A 344 32.78 6.99 -53.80
C ARG A 344 33.28 6.14 -52.62
N PRO A 345 34.22 6.63 -51.78
CA PRO A 345 34.54 5.94 -50.55
C PRO A 345 33.37 6.08 -49.55
N PRO A 346 33.18 5.12 -48.63
CA PRO A 346 32.20 5.24 -47.57
C PRO A 346 32.60 6.41 -46.66
N VAL A 347 31.77 7.45 -46.62
CA VAL A 347 31.89 8.53 -45.64
C VAL A 347 31.71 7.90 -44.26
N LYS A 348 32.82 7.67 -43.57
CA LYS A 348 32.84 7.34 -42.14
C LYS A 348 32.37 8.59 -41.39
N THR A 349 31.08 8.69 -41.11
CA THR A 349 30.53 9.69 -40.21
C THR A 349 31.21 9.49 -38.85
N LYS A 350 32.11 10.40 -38.48
CA LYS A 350 32.71 10.41 -37.15
C LYS A 350 31.57 10.63 -36.16
N ALA A 351 31.14 9.56 -35.48
CA ALA A 351 30.29 9.69 -34.31
C ALA A 351 30.92 10.76 -33.42
N SER A 352 30.15 11.81 -33.12
CA SER A 352 30.67 12.95 -32.39
C SER A 352 31.25 12.46 -31.06
N PHE A 353 32.47 12.87 -30.73
CA PHE A 353 33.11 12.56 -29.43
C PHE A 353 32.16 12.85 -28.25
N VAL A 354 31.29 13.85 -28.41
CA VAL A 354 30.22 14.21 -27.47
C VAL A 354 29.19 13.08 -27.31
N GLU A 355 28.82 12.40 -28.40
CA GLU A 355 27.86 11.30 -28.40
C GLU A 355 28.43 10.03 -27.72
N THR A 356 29.72 9.75 -27.92
CA THR A 356 30.46 8.69 -27.22
C THR A 356 30.64 9.01 -25.73
N LEU A 357 30.92 10.28 -25.40
CA LEU A 357 31.06 10.72 -24.01
C LEU A 357 29.72 10.68 -23.27
N VAL A 358 28.63 11.11 -23.90
CA VAL A 358 27.27 11.05 -23.34
C VAL A 358 26.85 9.60 -23.10
N THR A 359 27.11 8.68 -24.03
CA THR A 359 26.81 7.24 -23.85
C THR A 359 27.65 6.59 -22.74
N PHE A 360 28.92 6.97 -22.61
CA PHE A 360 29.78 6.50 -21.52
C PHE A 360 29.34 7.00 -20.14
N ILE A 361 29.01 8.30 -20.01
CA ILE A 361 28.50 8.91 -18.78
C ILE A 361 27.15 8.29 -18.39
N ASN A 362 26.23 8.12 -19.34
CA ASN A 362 24.97 7.42 -19.12
C ASN A 362 25.18 5.94 -18.73
N GLY A 363 26.20 5.30 -19.29
CA GLY A 363 26.66 3.96 -18.90
C GLY A 363 27.14 3.87 -17.45
N LEU A 364 27.93 4.84 -17.00
CA LEU A 364 28.42 4.94 -15.62
C LEU A 364 27.30 5.23 -14.62
N ILE A 365 26.41 6.18 -14.94
CA ILE A 365 25.25 6.52 -14.11
C ILE A 365 24.33 5.31 -13.96
N SER A 366 24.01 4.61 -15.06
CA SER A 366 23.18 3.41 -15.03
C SER A 366 23.86 2.21 -14.34
N ARG A 367 25.20 2.15 -14.33
CA ARG A 367 25.95 1.11 -13.61
C ARG A 367 25.94 1.38 -12.10
N ARG A 368 26.16 2.64 -11.69
CA ARG A 368 26.07 3.06 -10.27
C ARG A 368 24.67 2.80 -9.71
N GLU A 369 23.64 3.17 -10.46
CA GLU A 369 22.24 2.95 -10.08
C GLU A 369 21.89 1.46 -9.92
N ARG A 370 22.36 0.61 -10.84
CA ARG A 370 22.20 -0.86 -10.73
C ARG A 370 22.92 -1.44 -9.52
N ILE A 371 24.09 -0.91 -9.17
CA ILE A 371 24.84 -1.34 -7.98
C ILE A 371 24.08 -0.93 -6.71
N VAL A 372 23.60 0.31 -6.62
CA VAL A 372 22.82 0.78 -5.46
C VAL A 372 21.55 -0.05 -5.26
N LEU A 373 20.81 -0.34 -6.34
CA LEU A 373 19.61 -1.18 -6.28
C LEU A 373 19.93 -2.61 -5.80
N ARG A 374 21.03 -3.22 -6.28
CA ARG A 374 21.46 -4.54 -5.82
C ARG A 374 21.85 -4.54 -4.34
N ILE A 375 22.59 -3.53 -3.90
CA ILE A 375 22.96 -3.40 -2.48
C ILE A 375 21.70 -3.25 -1.63
N ALA A 376 20.76 -2.39 -2.04
CA ALA A 376 19.49 -2.21 -1.35
C ALA A 376 18.70 -3.53 -1.25
N HIS A 377 18.54 -4.27 -2.35
CA HIS A 377 17.86 -5.57 -2.32
C HIS A 377 18.53 -6.55 -1.37
N VAL A 378 19.87 -6.67 -1.39
CA VAL A 378 20.60 -7.55 -0.47
C VAL A 378 20.37 -7.13 0.99
N LEU A 379 20.44 -5.83 1.28
CA LEU A 379 20.17 -5.30 2.62
C LEU A 379 18.75 -5.63 3.10
N PHE A 380 17.72 -5.44 2.27
CA PHE A 380 16.35 -5.85 2.60
C PHE A 380 16.23 -7.36 2.82
N GLY A 381 16.88 -8.16 1.97
CA GLY A 381 16.96 -9.60 2.13
C GLY A 381 17.52 -10.04 3.47
N THR A 382 18.69 -9.49 3.82
CA THR A 382 19.35 -9.73 5.10
C THR A 382 18.49 -9.25 6.27
N TRP A 383 17.84 -8.09 6.15
CA TRP A 383 16.97 -7.55 7.19
C TRP A 383 15.79 -8.48 7.48
N GLY A 384 15.17 -9.07 6.46
CA GLY A 384 14.12 -10.08 6.65
C GLY A 384 14.60 -11.32 7.41
N ILE A 385 15.85 -11.77 7.18
CA ILE A 385 16.46 -12.87 7.95
C ILE A 385 16.65 -12.46 9.41
N VAL A 386 17.16 -11.25 9.66
CA VAL A 386 17.37 -10.73 11.01
C VAL A 386 16.04 -10.64 11.77
N ILE A 387 15.00 -10.04 11.18
CA ILE A 387 13.68 -9.93 11.81
C ILE A 387 13.12 -11.31 12.16
N LEU A 388 13.16 -12.25 11.22
CA LEU A 388 12.64 -13.59 11.46
C LEU A 388 13.45 -14.33 12.53
N GLY A 389 14.78 -14.21 12.50
CA GLY A 389 15.67 -14.79 13.50
C GLY A 389 15.42 -14.24 14.90
N LEU A 390 15.27 -12.91 15.04
CA LEU A 390 14.91 -12.26 16.30
C LEU A 390 13.54 -12.73 16.80
N HIS A 391 12.55 -12.85 15.92
CA HIS A 391 11.21 -13.33 16.29
C HIS A 391 11.23 -14.80 16.73
N ILE A 392 11.94 -15.67 16.01
CA ILE A 392 12.11 -17.08 16.40
C ILE A 392 12.83 -17.15 17.75
N HIS A 393 13.93 -16.43 17.92
CA HIS A 393 14.67 -16.39 19.18
C HIS A 393 13.78 -15.96 20.34
N ALA A 394 13.03 -14.87 20.18
CA ALA A 394 12.06 -14.40 21.18
C ALA A 394 10.94 -15.42 21.45
N SER A 395 10.52 -16.19 20.45
CA SER A 395 9.48 -17.22 20.60
C SER A 395 9.94 -18.51 21.30
N VAL A 396 11.25 -18.78 21.27
CA VAL A 396 11.89 -19.94 21.91
C VAL A 396 12.30 -19.62 23.34
N GLN A 397 12.52 -18.34 23.67
CA GLN A 397 12.70 -17.96 25.07
C GLN A 397 11.45 -18.35 25.87
N PRO A 398 11.61 -19.02 27.03
CA PRO A 398 10.48 -19.33 27.88
C PRO A 398 9.78 -18.01 28.19
N SER A 399 8.46 -17.97 27.99
CA SER A 399 7.66 -16.88 28.51
C SER A 399 8.09 -16.68 29.95
N LEU A 400 8.43 -15.44 30.36
CA LEU A 400 8.67 -15.14 31.76
C LEU A 400 7.35 -15.38 32.50
N THR A 401 7.07 -16.63 32.82
CA THR A 401 6.10 -17.09 33.82
C THR A 401 6.37 -16.34 35.12
N HIS A 402 7.61 -15.89 35.33
CA HIS A 402 8.01 -14.98 36.41
C HIS A 402 7.19 -13.70 36.50
N CYS A 403 6.73 -13.03 35.43
CA CYS A 403 5.96 -11.79 35.62
C CYS A 403 4.51 -12.06 36.10
N PHE A 404 3.89 -13.12 35.58
CA PHE A 404 2.56 -13.56 36.02
C PHE A 404 2.62 -14.22 37.42
N MET A 405 3.64 -15.06 37.68
CA MET A 405 3.88 -15.65 39.00
C MET A 405 4.29 -14.63 40.04
N GLN A 406 5.02 -13.58 39.70
CA GLN A 406 5.47 -12.58 40.69
C GLN A 406 4.32 -11.67 41.07
N ALA A 407 3.45 -11.27 40.14
CA ALA A 407 2.19 -10.59 40.48
C ALA A 407 1.21 -11.51 41.25
N PHE A 408 1.11 -12.79 40.87
CA PHE A 408 0.25 -13.76 41.55
C PHE A 408 0.78 -14.17 42.94
N LEU A 409 2.08 -14.34 43.11
CA LEU A 409 2.74 -14.63 44.39
C LEU A 409 2.76 -13.40 45.30
N GLU A 410 2.94 -12.20 44.77
CA GLU A 410 2.86 -10.97 45.54
C GLU A 410 1.42 -10.73 46.03
N LYS A 411 0.40 -11.01 45.20
CA LYS A 411 -1.01 -11.02 45.63
C LYS A 411 -1.35 -12.15 46.59
N LYS A 412 -0.84 -13.36 46.38
CA LYS A 412 -1.04 -14.50 47.29
C LYS A 412 -0.33 -14.27 48.63
N MET A 413 0.83 -13.63 48.62
CA MET A 413 1.53 -13.20 49.84
C MET A 413 0.82 -12.04 50.52
N ARG A 414 0.24 -11.06 49.80
CA ARG A 414 -0.61 -10.01 50.40
C ARG A 414 -1.90 -10.56 51.00
N SER A 415 -2.56 -11.48 50.31
CA SER A 415 -3.77 -12.16 50.79
C SER A 415 -3.48 -13.03 52.02
N ARG A 416 -2.35 -13.75 52.05
CA ARG A 416 -1.90 -14.48 53.25
C ARG A 416 -1.47 -13.56 54.40
N ARG A 417 -0.94 -12.37 54.11
CA ARG A 417 -0.55 -11.38 55.13
C ARG A 417 -1.77 -10.66 55.74
N CYS A 418 -2.85 -10.46 54.97
CA CYS A 418 -4.13 -9.97 55.50
C CYS A 418 -4.98 -11.07 56.17
N GLY A 419 -4.78 -12.34 55.81
CA GLY A 419 -5.47 -13.48 56.44
C GLY A 419 -4.83 -13.99 57.75
N ALA A 420 -3.62 -13.51 58.10
CA ALA A 420 -2.89 -13.95 59.29
C ALA A 420 -3.02 -13.00 60.51
N SER A 421 -3.92 -12.02 60.45
CA SER A 421 -4.20 -11.10 61.56
C SER A 421 -5.63 -11.21 62.11
N LEU A 422 -6.19 -12.43 62.08
CA LEU A 422 -7.39 -12.76 62.84
C LEU A 422 -7.01 -13.74 63.95
N THR A 423 -6.64 -13.18 65.11
CA THR A 423 -6.99 -13.80 66.38
C THR A 423 -7.84 -12.82 67.18
N PRO A 424 -8.90 -13.32 67.85
CA PRO A 424 -10.00 -12.53 68.37
C PRO A 424 -9.69 -12.07 69.81
N LEU A 425 -10.25 -10.94 70.24
CA LEU A 425 -10.47 -10.56 71.65
C LEU A 425 -11.28 -9.23 71.70
N PRO A 426 -12.00 -8.91 72.80
CA PRO A 426 -13.44 -9.19 72.90
C PRO A 426 -14.31 -7.92 73.05
N LEU A 427 -15.63 -8.13 72.99
CA LEU A 427 -16.72 -7.37 73.63
C LEU A 427 -16.31 -6.31 74.67
N PHE A 428 -16.75 -5.05 74.48
CA PHE A 428 -17.78 -4.34 75.28
C PHE A 428 -17.72 -2.80 75.11
N ASN A 429 -18.90 -2.17 75.06
CA ASN A 429 -19.29 -0.80 75.49
C ASN A 429 -18.46 0.40 74.99
N TYR A 430 -18.99 1.41 74.31
CA TYR A 430 -20.28 2.12 74.38
C TYR A 430 -20.61 2.68 72.99
#